data_AF-A0A8C9BW24-F1
#
_entry.id   AF-A0A8C9BW24-F1
#
_cell.length_a   1.000
_cell.length_b   1.000
_cell.length_c   1.000
_cell.angle_alpha   90.00
_cell.angle_beta   90.00
_cell.angle_gamma   90.00
#
_symmetry.space_group_name_H-M   'P 1'
#
loop_
_entity.id
_entity.type
_entity.pdbx_description
1 polymer ?
#
loop_
_entity_poly.entity_id
_entity_poly.type
_entity_poly.pdbx_seq_one_letter_code
_entity_poly.pdbx_strand_id
1 'polypeptide(L)'
;MKERDKNPPDLTNEEEIRSLPEKEFRIMIVNMIQNLGNRIDKMQETFNKDLEELKMKQTTMKNTISEMKNTLHGINSRITEAEERISDLEDKTVEITTAEQDKEKRMKRTEDSLRDLRDNIKRTNIQIIGVPEEEEKKKGAEKIFEEIIVENFPNMGKEIVNQVQEAQRVPYRINPRRNTPRHILIKLSKF
;
A
#
# COMPACT_ATOMS: atom_id res chain seq x y z
N MET A 1 47.30 -23.46 -18.59
CA MET A 1 48.57 -23.70 -19.32
C MET A 1 48.73 -25.20 -19.46
N LYS A 2 48.81 -25.72 -20.68
CA LYS A 2 48.93 -27.17 -20.96
C LYS A 2 50.39 -27.57 -20.82
N GLU A 3 50.72 -28.31 -19.77
CA GLU A 3 52.01 -29.00 -19.66
C GLU A 3 51.99 -30.20 -20.62
N ARG A 4 52.88 -30.18 -21.61
CA ARG A 4 53.02 -31.27 -22.58
C ARG A 4 53.77 -32.40 -21.88
N ASP A 5 53.06 -33.49 -21.58
CA ASP A 5 53.71 -34.78 -21.34
C ASP A 5 54.54 -35.13 -22.59
N LYS A 6 55.86 -34.99 -22.45
CA LYS A 6 56.81 -35.50 -23.43
C LYS A 6 56.86 -37.02 -23.24
N ASN A 7 56.14 -37.76 -24.07
CA ASN A 7 56.39 -39.19 -24.25
C ASN A 7 57.88 -39.38 -24.61
N PRO A 8 58.59 -40.37 -24.05
CA PRO A 8 59.90 -40.74 -24.55
C PRO A 8 59.74 -41.22 -26.01
N PRO A 9 60.74 -41.02 -26.87
CA PRO A 9 60.67 -41.46 -28.25
C PRO A 9 60.53 -42.98 -28.29
N ASP A 10 59.57 -43.47 -29.07
CA ASP A 10 59.46 -44.88 -29.45
C ASP A 10 60.64 -45.19 -30.39
N LEU A 11 61.68 -45.81 -29.84
CA LEU A 11 62.87 -46.21 -30.58
C LEU A 11 63.23 -47.63 -30.15
N THR A 12 62.68 -48.61 -30.85
CA THR A 12 63.34 -49.91 -30.99
C THR A 12 62.92 -50.54 -32.31
N ASN A 13 63.84 -50.57 -33.28
CA ASN A 13 63.71 -51.43 -34.45
C ASN A 13 63.77 -52.90 -33.97
N GLU A 14 62.81 -53.74 -34.36
CA GLU A 14 62.77 -55.16 -33.96
C GLU A 14 64.07 -55.93 -34.29
N GLU A 15 64.83 -55.49 -35.29
CA GLU A 15 66.13 -56.07 -35.69
C GLU A 15 67.26 -55.78 -34.69
N GLU A 16 67.27 -54.60 -34.03
CA GLU A 16 68.25 -54.28 -32.99
C GLU A 16 68.02 -55.15 -31.74
N ILE A 17 66.76 -55.40 -31.39
CA ILE A 17 66.38 -56.22 -30.23
C ILE A 17 66.86 -57.67 -30.38
N ARG A 18 66.79 -58.23 -31.60
CA ARG A 18 67.20 -59.62 -31.88
C ARG A 18 68.72 -59.84 -31.79
N SER A 19 69.52 -58.77 -31.81
CA SER A 19 70.98 -58.82 -31.77
C SER A 19 71.57 -58.60 -30.36
N LEU A 20 70.75 -58.27 -29.36
CA LEU A 20 71.20 -57.93 -28.01
C LEU A 20 71.69 -59.16 -27.20
N PRO A 21 72.78 -59.04 -26.42
CA PRO A 21 73.16 -60.03 -25.41
C PRO A 21 72.04 -60.25 -24.37
N GLU A 22 71.81 -61.49 -23.96
CA GLU A 22 70.67 -61.85 -23.09
C GLU A 22 70.63 -61.08 -21.75
N LYS A 23 71.80 -60.75 -21.19
CA LYS A 23 71.90 -59.93 -19.97
C LYS A 23 71.33 -58.53 -20.19
N GLU A 24 71.59 -57.91 -21.35
CA GLU A 24 71.09 -56.58 -21.70
C GLU A 24 69.59 -56.61 -21.98
N PHE A 25 69.10 -57.66 -22.65
CA PHE A 25 67.67 -57.87 -22.85
C PHE A 25 66.91 -58.01 -21.51
N ARG A 26 67.42 -58.80 -20.57
CA ARG A 26 66.80 -58.94 -19.23
C ARG A 26 66.77 -57.61 -18.47
N ILE A 27 67.83 -56.81 -18.54
CA ILE A 27 67.88 -55.46 -17.94
C ILE A 27 66.83 -54.54 -18.58
N MET A 28 66.67 -54.59 -19.91
CA MET A 28 65.68 -53.81 -20.64
C MET A 28 64.25 -54.14 -20.19
N ILE A 29 63.92 -55.42 -20.04
CA ILE A 29 62.59 -55.87 -19.55
C ILE A 29 62.34 -55.38 -18.12
N VAL A 30 63.31 -55.52 -17.22
CA VAL A 30 63.18 -55.04 -15.83
C VAL A 30 62.91 -53.54 -15.81
N ASN A 31 63.64 -52.75 -16.60
CA ASN A 31 63.42 -51.31 -16.70
C ASN A 31 62.03 -50.94 -17.25
N MET A 32 61.52 -51.67 -18.25
CA MET A 32 60.17 -51.46 -18.76
C MET A 32 59.10 -51.76 -17.71
N ILE A 33 59.22 -52.87 -16.99
CA ILE A 33 58.29 -53.24 -15.91
C ILE A 33 58.32 -52.19 -14.79
N GLN A 34 59.52 -51.73 -14.39
CA GLN A 34 59.68 -50.70 -13.38
C GLN A 34 59.04 -49.37 -13.81
N ASN A 35 59.21 -48.98 -15.08
CA ASN A 35 58.59 -47.77 -15.62
C ASN A 35 57.07 -47.88 -15.63
N LEU A 36 56.53 -49.03 -16.04
CA LEU A 36 55.10 -49.30 -16.01
C LEU A 36 54.53 -49.23 -14.58
N GLY A 37 55.21 -49.84 -13.61
CA GLY A 37 54.86 -49.78 -12.19
C GLY A 37 54.79 -48.33 -11.69
N ASN A 38 55.85 -47.55 -11.94
CA ASN A 38 55.88 -46.13 -11.56
C ASN A 38 54.75 -45.30 -12.21
N ARG A 39 54.35 -45.63 -13.45
CA ARG A 39 53.21 -44.97 -14.12
C ARG A 39 51.88 -45.35 -13.49
N ILE A 40 51.70 -46.62 -13.12
CA ILE A 40 50.50 -47.11 -12.43
C ILE A 40 50.39 -46.46 -11.04
N ASP A 41 51.48 -46.40 -10.28
CA ASP A 41 51.49 -45.80 -8.95
C ASP A 41 51.11 -44.31 -9.00
N LYS A 42 51.71 -43.55 -9.95
CA LYS A 42 51.33 -42.14 -10.18
C LYS A 42 49.87 -42.01 -10.56
N MET A 43 49.36 -42.87 -11.44
CA MET A 43 47.95 -42.85 -11.85
C MET A 43 47.03 -43.13 -10.66
N GLN A 44 47.38 -44.11 -9.82
CA GLN A 44 46.62 -44.46 -8.63
C GLN A 44 46.62 -43.32 -7.61
N GLU A 45 47.75 -42.65 -7.41
CA GLU A 45 47.84 -41.47 -6.53
C GLU A 45 46.95 -40.32 -7.04
N THR A 46 47.00 -40.02 -8.34
CA THR A 46 46.14 -38.98 -8.93
C THR A 46 44.66 -39.33 -8.81
N PHE A 47 44.28 -40.58 -9.10
CA PHE A 47 42.90 -41.03 -9.01
C PHE A 47 42.36 -40.96 -7.57
N ASN A 48 43.17 -41.36 -6.58
CA ASN A 48 42.78 -41.28 -5.18
C ASN A 48 42.59 -39.84 -4.72
N LYS A 49 43.46 -38.91 -5.16
CA LYS A 49 43.32 -37.49 -4.85
C LYS A 49 42.04 -36.90 -5.44
N ASP A 50 41.75 -37.19 -6.71
CA ASP A 50 40.53 -36.74 -7.38
C ASP A 50 39.28 -37.33 -6.73
N LEU A 51 39.32 -38.59 -6.31
CA LEU A 51 38.22 -39.26 -5.62
C LEU A 51 37.92 -38.61 -4.27
N GLU A 52 38.94 -38.28 -3.47
CA GLU A 52 38.76 -37.58 -2.19
C GLU A 52 38.22 -36.16 -2.41
N GLU A 53 38.71 -35.43 -3.41
CA GLU A 53 38.17 -34.11 -3.75
C GLU A 53 36.68 -34.18 -4.15
N LEU A 54 36.30 -35.19 -4.94
CA LEU A 54 34.91 -35.43 -5.32
C LEU A 54 34.02 -35.75 -4.11
N LYS A 55 34.49 -36.58 -3.18
CA LYS A 55 33.76 -36.90 -1.93
C LYS A 55 33.55 -35.65 -1.06
N MET A 56 34.57 -34.81 -0.95
CA MET A 56 34.47 -33.56 -0.21
C MET A 56 33.43 -32.62 -0.85
N LYS A 57 33.49 -32.42 -2.17
CA LYS A 57 32.49 -31.63 -2.91
C LYS A 57 31.08 -32.20 -2.76
N GLN A 58 30.92 -33.51 -2.81
CA GLN A 58 29.63 -34.18 -2.60
C GLN A 58 29.07 -33.90 -1.19
N THR A 59 29.92 -33.95 -0.17
CA THR A 59 29.52 -33.69 1.21
C THR A 59 29.10 -32.23 1.39
N THR A 60 29.86 -31.28 0.82
CA THR A 60 29.50 -29.86 0.82
C THR A 60 28.15 -29.62 0.15
N MET A 61 27.92 -30.18 -1.05
CA MET A 61 26.64 -30.06 -1.75
C MET A 61 25.47 -30.60 -0.91
N LYS A 62 25.64 -31.74 -0.26
CA LYS A 62 24.59 -32.34 0.59
C LYS A 62 24.22 -31.42 1.76
N ASN A 63 25.21 -30.80 2.40
CA ASN A 63 24.97 -29.86 3.49
C ASN A 63 24.22 -28.62 3.00
N THR A 64 24.65 -28.02 1.88
CA THR A 64 23.97 -26.85 1.28
C THR A 64 22.52 -27.18 0.90
N ILE A 65 22.26 -28.37 0.33
CA ILE A 65 20.89 -28.82 0.03
C ILE A 65 20.04 -28.92 1.30
N SER A 66 20.61 -29.43 2.39
CA SER A 66 19.90 -29.54 3.65
C SER A 66 19.56 -28.17 4.24
N GLU A 67 20.49 -27.21 4.18
CA GLU A 67 20.26 -25.84 4.61
C GLU A 67 19.16 -25.16 3.78
N MET A 68 19.20 -25.30 2.45
CA MET A 68 18.18 -24.80 1.54
C MET A 68 16.79 -25.39 1.85
N LYS A 69 16.71 -26.68 2.14
CA LYS A 69 15.45 -27.34 2.51
C LYS A 69 14.85 -26.75 3.79
N ASN A 70 15.69 -26.49 4.80
CA ASN A 70 15.24 -25.91 6.06
C ASN A 70 14.77 -24.46 5.89
N THR A 71 15.47 -23.67 5.07
CA THR A 71 15.05 -22.30 4.76
C THR A 71 13.73 -22.29 3.99
N LEU A 72 13.55 -23.15 3.00
CA LEU A 72 12.29 -23.28 2.27
C LEU A 72 11.13 -23.68 3.18
N HIS A 73 11.36 -24.60 4.12
CA HIS A 73 10.34 -24.97 5.09
C HIS A 73 9.93 -23.78 5.96
N GLY A 74 10.89 -23.01 6.48
CA GLY A 74 10.61 -21.81 7.27
C GLY A 74 9.89 -20.72 6.48
N ILE A 75 10.23 -20.54 5.19
CA ILE A 75 9.51 -19.62 4.30
C ILE A 75 8.06 -20.08 4.12
N ASN A 76 7.82 -21.37 3.91
CA ASN A 76 6.48 -21.89 3.71
C ASN A 76 5.58 -21.69 4.93
N SER A 77 6.09 -21.94 6.14
CA SER A 77 5.35 -21.66 7.38
C SER A 77 4.96 -20.18 7.51
N ARG A 78 5.88 -19.27 7.18
CA ARG A 78 5.60 -17.82 7.21
C ARG A 78 4.58 -17.39 6.15
N ILE A 79 4.57 -18.03 4.99
CA ILE A 79 3.59 -17.77 3.92
C ILE A 79 2.20 -18.19 4.41
N THR A 80 2.06 -19.40 4.96
CA THR A 80 0.77 -19.86 5.49
C THR A 80 0.24 -18.95 6.60
N GLU A 81 1.09 -18.51 7.53
CA GLU A 81 0.69 -17.54 8.56
C GLU A 81 0.26 -16.19 7.95
N ALA A 82 0.95 -15.73 6.91
CA ALA A 82 0.60 -14.49 6.22
C ALA A 82 -0.75 -14.63 5.47
N GLU A 83 -1.03 -15.78 4.86
CA GLU A 83 -2.29 -16.07 4.18
C GLU A 83 -3.48 -16.03 5.17
N GLU A 84 -3.35 -16.66 6.33
CA GLU A 84 -4.38 -16.62 7.38
C GLU A 84 -4.63 -15.18 7.85
N ARG A 85 -3.56 -14.41 8.10
CA ARG A 85 -3.67 -13.01 8.51
C ARG A 85 -4.31 -12.12 7.44
N ILE A 86 -4.07 -12.40 6.16
CA ILE A 86 -4.71 -11.67 5.06
C ILE A 86 -6.21 -11.99 5.04
N SER A 87 -6.60 -13.26 5.17
CA SER A 87 -8.02 -13.67 5.25
C SER A 87 -8.76 -12.94 6.38
N ASP A 88 -8.18 -12.91 7.58
CA ASP A 88 -8.76 -12.21 8.74
C ASP A 88 -8.95 -10.70 8.49
N LEU A 89 -8.04 -10.09 7.73
CA LEU A 89 -8.11 -8.66 7.41
C LEU A 89 -9.13 -8.37 6.29
N GLU A 90 -9.30 -9.28 5.34
CA GLU A 90 -10.33 -9.18 4.31
C GLU A 90 -11.73 -9.16 4.94
N ASP A 91 -12.02 -10.08 5.86
CA ASP A 91 -13.30 -10.13 6.57
C ASP A 91 -13.57 -8.85 7.37
N LYS A 92 -12.57 -8.37 8.13
CA LYS A 92 -12.68 -7.11 8.88
C LYS A 92 -12.94 -5.90 7.98
N THR A 93 -12.34 -5.88 6.79
CA THR A 93 -12.52 -4.79 5.83
C THR A 93 -13.95 -4.74 5.31
N VAL A 94 -14.56 -5.90 5.07
CA VAL A 94 -15.98 -6.00 4.68
C VAL A 94 -16.89 -5.49 5.81
N GLU A 95 -16.64 -5.89 7.06
CA GLU A 95 -17.41 -5.42 8.21
C GLU A 95 -17.33 -3.89 8.38
N ILE A 96 -16.14 -3.31 8.26
CA ILE A 96 -15.95 -1.85 8.34
C ILE A 96 -16.72 -1.14 7.23
N THR A 97 -16.62 -1.63 5.99
CA THR A 97 -17.30 -1.02 4.83
C THR A 97 -18.82 -1.02 5.01
N THR A 98 -19.39 -2.12 5.50
CA THR A 98 -20.84 -2.20 5.75
C THR A 98 -21.28 -1.25 6.88
N ALA A 99 -20.49 -1.16 7.96
CA ALA A 99 -20.76 -0.23 9.05
C ALA A 99 -20.67 1.24 8.63
N GLU A 100 -19.75 1.58 7.73
CA GLU A 100 -19.62 2.94 7.17
C GLU A 100 -20.82 3.31 6.31
N GLN A 101 -21.28 2.42 5.43
CA GLN A 101 -22.48 2.64 4.61
C GLN A 101 -23.72 2.88 5.47
N ASP A 102 -23.87 2.15 6.57
CA ASP A 102 -25.00 2.34 7.48
C ASP A 102 -24.92 3.65 8.27
N LYS A 103 -23.71 4.07 8.67
CA LYS A 103 -23.50 5.40 9.26
C LYS A 103 -23.82 6.52 8.26
N GLU A 104 -23.41 6.37 7.01
CA GLU A 104 -23.70 7.34 5.95
C GLU A 104 -25.22 7.49 5.73
N LYS A 105 -25.95 6.38 5.62
CA LYS A 105 -27.42 6.40 5.52
C LYS A 105 -28.08 7.10 6.71
N ARG A 106 -27.59 6.87 7.93
CA ARG A 106 -28.09 7.54 9.14
C ARG A 106 -27.82 9.04 9.10
N MET A 107 -26.60 9.44 8.77
CA MET A 107 -26.22 10.85 8.65
C MET A 107 -27.08 11.58 7.61
N LYS A 108 -27.31 10.96 6.45
CA LYS A 108 -28.18 11.52 5.40
C LYS A 108 -29.60 11.77 5.90
N ARG A 109 -30.22 10.79 6.58
CA ARG A 109 -31.55 10.96 7.18
C ARG A 109 -31.57 12.08 8.22
N THR A 110 -30.51 12.20 9.03
CA THR A 110 -30.39 13.27 10.01
C THR A 110 -30.24 14.64 9.32
N GLU A 111 -29.45 14.74 8.26
CA GLU A 111 -29.32 15.97 7.48
C GLU A 111 -30.67 16.38 6.87
N ASP A 112 -31.37 15.45 6.24
CA ASP A 112 -32.70 15.70 5.65
C ASP A 112 -33.68 16.18 6.73
N SER A 113 -33.71 15.51 7.89
CA SER A 113 -34.57 15.90 9.02
C SER A 113 -34.23 17.30 9.56
N LEU A 114 -32.95 17.67 9.60
CA LEU A 114 -32.51 19.01 10.03
C LEU A 114 -32.88 20.07 8.99
N ARG A 115 -32.81 19.74 7.70
CA ARG A 115 -33.26 20.62 6.62
C ARG A 115 -34.76 20.90 6.74
N ASP A 116 -35.57 19.86 6.91
CA ASP A 116 -37.01 19.98 7.09
C ASP A 116 -37.35 20.80 8.34
N LEU A 117 -36.68 20.56 9.47
CA LEU A 117 -36.89 21.34 10.69
C LEU A 117 -36.52 22.81 10.48
N ARG A 118 -35.39 23.07 9.80
CA ARG A 118 -34.95 24.44 9.50
C ARG A 118 -35.94 25.17 8.61
N ASP A 119 -36.45 24.50 7.59
CA ASP A 119 -37.41 25.07 6.66
C ASP A 119 -38.76 25.32 7.34
N ASN A 120 -39.18 24.39 8.22
CA ASN A 120 -40.34 24.59 9.09
C ASN A 120 -40.20 25.80 10.01
N ILE A 121 -39.04 25.98 10.68
CA ILE A 121 -38.77 27.13 11.54
C ILE A 121 -38.75 28.44 10.75
N LYS A 122 -38.25 28.41 9.51
CA LYS A 122 -38.18 29.60 8.65
C LYS A 122 -39.47 29.92 7.90
N ARG A 123 -40.45 29.02 7.91
CA ARG A 123 -41.69 29.15 7.12
C ARG A 123 -42.47 30.43 7.44
N THR A 124 -42.41 30.91 8.67
CA THR A 124 -43.08 32.16 9.11
C THR A 124 -42.14 33.36 9.13
N ASN A 125 -40.91 33.23 8.62
CA ASN A 125 -39.94 34.32 8.61
C ASN A 125 -40.01 35.10 7.30
N ILE A 126 -40.15 36.42 7.40
CA ILE A 126 -40.07 37.37 6.29
C ILE A 126 -38.72 38.07 6.34
N GLN A 127 -38.07 38.19 5.18
CA GLN A 127 -36.80 38.89 5.04
C GLN A 127 -36.98 40.21 4.30
N ILE A 128 -36.70 41.33 4.97
CA ILE A 128 -36.73 42.66 4.38
C ILE A 128 -35.31 43.08 4.04
N ILE A 129 -35.08 43.48 2.80
CA ILE A 129 -33.78 43.89 2.26
C ILE A 129 -33.85 45.35 1.82
N GLY A 130 -32.72 46.07 1.89
CA GLY A 130 -32.62 47.44 1.37
C GLY A 130 -32.95 48.54 2.37
N VAL A 131 -33.45 48.21 3.55
CA VAL A 131 -33.71 49.19 4.63
C VAL A 131 -32.38 49.76 5.15
N PRO A 132 -32.16 51.08 5.19
CA PRO A 132 -30.95 51.70 5.73
C PRO A 132 -30.72 51.37 7.22
N GLU A 133 -29.47 51.15 7.62
CA GLU A 133 -29.12 50.79 9.02
C GLU A 133 -29.50 51.90 10.02
N GLU A 134 -29.40 53.17 9.64
CA GLU A 134 -29.76 54.28 10.52
C GLU A 134 -31.27 54.43 10.70
N GLU A 135 -32.05 54.06 9.69
CA GLU A 135 -33.50 54.17 9.74
C GLU A 135 -34.08 53.16 10.73
N GLU A 136 -33.60 51.91 10.66
CA GLU A 136 -33.96 50.85 11.61
C GLU A 136 -33.55 51.18 13.04
N LYS A 137 -32.37 51.77 13.25
CA LYS A 137 -31.96 52.25 14.58
C LYS A 137 -32.86 53.35 15.14
N LYS A 138 -33.43 54.21 14.29
CA LYS A 138 -34.29 55.34 14.72
C LYS A 138 -35.72 54.90 15.01
N LYS A 139 -36.29 54.06 14.13
CA LYS A 139 -37.72 53.70 14.15
C LYS A 139 -38.00 52.34 14.80
N GLY A 140 -37.01 51.44 14.80
CA GLY A 140 -37.18 50.03 15.14
C GLY A 140 -37.64 49.19 13.95
N ALA A 141 -37.26 47.90 13.94
CA ALA A 141 -37.57 46.97 12.86
C ALA A 141 -39.08 46.69 12.69
N GLU A 142 -39.84 46.62 13.79
CA GLU A 142 -41.30 46.38 13.75
C GLU A 142 -42.06 47.53 13.09
N LYS A 143 -41.71 48.77 13.45
CA LYS A 143 -42.35 49.96 12.90
C LYS A 143 -42.07 50.11 11.41
N ILE A 144 -40.86 49.79 10.97
CA ILE A 144 -40.52 49.78 9.53
C ILE A 144 -41.36 48.73 8.79
N PHE A 145 -41.54 47.55 9.37
CA PHE A 145 -42.40 46.53 8.78
C PHE A 145 -43.87 47.00 8.71
N GLU A 146 -44.41 47.63 9.76
CA GLU A 146 -45.75 48.21 9.75
C GLU A 146 -45.92 49.28 8.66
N GLU A 147 -44.98 50.22 8.53
CA GLU A 147 -44.97 51.24 7.48
C GLU A 147 -45.01 50.58 6.08
N ILE A 148 -44.17 49.56 5.84
CA ILE A 148 -44.12 48.83 4.57
C ILE A 148 -45.45 48.12 4.25
N ILE A 149 -46.06 47.44 5.23
CA ILE A 149 -47.32 46.73 5.00
C ILE A 149 -48.47 47.70 4.76
N VAL A 150 -48.57 48.80 5.52
CA VAL A 150 -49.64 49.79 5.32
C VAL A 150 -49.53 50.46 3.95
N GLU A 151 -48.30 50.77 3.51
CA GLU A 151 -48.04 51.40 2.22
C GLU A 151 -48.35 50.47 1.04
N ASN A 152 -47.97 49.19 1.12
CA ASN A 152 -48.08 48.25 -0.02
C ASN A 152 -49.35 47.37 0.02
N PHE A 153 -49.86 47.05 1.22
CA PHE A 153 -50.98 46.13 1.46
C PHE A 153 -51.98 46.71 2.48
N PRO A 154 -52.65 47.83 2.16
CA PRO A 154 -53.49 48.57 3.12
C PRO A 154 -54.63 47.74 3.73
N ASN A 155 -55.11 46.71 3.01
CA ASN A 155 -56.18 45.83 3.46
C ASN A 155 -55.71 44.73 4.44
N MET A 156 -54.40 44.52 4.61
CA MET A 156 -53.82 43.47 5.47
C MET A 156 -53.00 44.03 6.65
N GLY A 157 -52.78 45.36 6.69
CA GLY A 157 -51.88 46.04 7.62
C GLY A 157 -52.03 45.65 9.09
N LYS A 158 -53.23 45.78 9.64
CA LYS A 158 -53.44 45.58 11.09
C LYS A 158 -53.36 44.11 11.52
N GLU A 159 -53.71 43.19 10.63
CA GLU A 159 -53.78 41.77 10.97
C GLU A 159 -52.39 41.14 11.01
N ILE A 160 -51.55 41.40 10.00
CA ILE A 160 -50.20 40.83 9.89
C ILE A 160 -49.25 41.43 10.94
N VAL A 161 -49.35 42.74 11.21
CA VAL A 161 -48.48 43.41 12.19
C VAL A 161 -48.68 42.83 13.59
N ASN A 162 -49.92 42.50 13.98
CA ASN A 162 -50.22 41.85 15.25
C ASN A 162 -49.68 40.43 15.39
N GLN A 163 -49.25 39.80 14.28
CA GLN A 163 -48.69 38.46 14.30
C GLN A 163 -47.17 38.44 14.49
N VAL A 164 -46.49 39.60 14.46
CA VAL A 164 -45.04 39.70 14.65
C VAL A 164 -44.65 39.25 16.07
N GLN A 165 -43.73 38.29 16.16
CA GLN A 165 -43.14 37.83 17.42
C GLN A 165 -41.74 38.38 17.67
N GLU A 166 -40.99 38.57 16.60
CA GLU A 166 -39.60 39.01 16.66
C GLU A 166 -39.29 39.79 15.39
N ALA A 167 -38.67 40.95 15.52
CA ALA A 167 -38.17 41.73 14.41
C ALA A 167 -36.76 42.19 14.75
N GLN A 168 -35.78 41.74 13.97
CA GLN A 168 -34.39 42.08 14.26
C GLN A 168 -33.52 42.13 13.01
N ARG A 169 -32.45 42.90 13.13
CA ARG A 169 -31.42 43.00 12.11
C ARG A 169 -30.45 41.81 12.20
N VAL A 170 -30.27 41.11 11.09
CA VAL A 170 -29.42 39.91 11.02
C VAL A 170 -28.40 39.98 9.87
N PRO A 171 -27.16 39.50 10.09
CA PRO A 171 -26.62 39.01 11.37
C PRO A 171 -26.40 40.15 12.37
N TYR A 172 -26.39 39.86 13.69
CA TYR A 172 -26.25 40.86 14.75
C TYR A 172 -25.00 41.73 14.62
N ARG A 173 -23.89 41.16 14.11
CA ARG A 173 -22.63 41.87 13.91
C ARG A 173 -22.59 42.54 12.52
N ILE A 174 -22.17 43.80 12.51
CA ILE A 174 -21.90 44.55 11.26
C ILE A 174 -20.57 44.06 10.68
N ASN A 175 -20.55 43.77 9.38
CA ASN A 175 -19.32 43.48 8.65
C ASN A 175 -18.85 44.78 7.94
N PRO A 176 -17.72 45.39 8.34
CA PRO A 176 -17.23 46.64 7.75
C PRO A 176 -16.90 46.54 6.24
N ARG A 177 -16.68 45.33 5.72
CA ARG A 177 -16.40 45.10 4.28
C ARG A 177 -17.66 45.04 3.43
N ARG A 178 -18.85 45.06 4.04
CA ARG A 178 -20.13 44.96 3.35
C ARG A 178 -20.73 46.35 3.16
N ASN A 179 -20.87 46.76 1.90
CA ASN A 179 -21.45 48.06 1.55
C ASN A 179 -22.98 48.05 1.46
N THR A 180 -23.60 46.87 1.50
CA THR A 180 -25.07 46.72 1.50
C THR A 180 -25.62 46.67 2.92
N PRO A 181 -26.79 47.29 3.19
CA PRO A 181 -27.47 47.12 4.46
C PRO A 181 -27.73 45.63 4.75
N ARG A 182 -27.70 45.26 6.03
CA ARG A 182 -28.12 43.93 6.50
C ARG A 182 -29.61 43.72 6.23
N HIS A 183 -30.08 42.49 6.36
CA HIS A 183 -31.51 42.23 6.23
C HIS A 183 -32.17 42.31 7.61
N ILE A 184 -33.45 42.66 7.62
CA ILE A 184 -34.32 42.51 8.79
C ILE A 184 -35.01 41.16 8.64
N LEU A 185 -35.00 40.37 9.70
CA LEU A 185 -35.80 39.16 9.84
C LEU A 185 -37.01 39.49 10.70
N ILE A 186 -38.20 39.28 10.15
CA ILE A 186 -39.47 39.36 10.87
C ILE A 186 -39.98 37.94 11.05
N LYS A 187 -40.21 37.50 12.28
CA LYS A 187 -40.81 36.21 12.60
C LYS A 187 -42.27 36.40 12.95
N LEU A 188 -43.15 35.76 12.18
CA LEU A 188 -44.58 35.75 12.47
C LEU A 188 -44.98 34.53 13.32
N SER A 189 -45.99 34.71 14.15
CA SER A 189 -46.56 33.70 15.05
C SER A 189 -47.36 32.63 14.31
N LYS A 190 -47.98 32.98 13.19
CA LYS A 190 -48.79 32.11 12.34
C LYS A 190 -48.58 32.50 10.88
N PHE A 191 -48.99 31.60 10.00
CA PHE A 191 -49.21 31.87 8.60
C PHE A 191 -50.71 32.03 8.37
#